data_AF-A0A953BW48-F1
#
_entry.id   AF-A0A953BW48-F1
#
_cell.length_a   1.000
_cell.length_b   1.000
_cell.length_c   1.000
_cell.angle_alpha   90.00
_cell.angle_beta   90.00
_cell.angle_gamma   90.00
#
_symmetry.space_group_name_H-M   'P 1'
#
loop_
_entity.id
_entity.type
_entity.pdbx_description
1 polymer ?
#
loop_
_entity_poly.entity_id
_entity_poly.type
_entity_poly.pdbx_seq_one_letter_code
_entity_poly.pdbx_strand_id
1 'polypeptide(L)'
;MAIREVLLTDAQWEKLRPLIPQRPRSPRGGRPPADDRACLEGILWVLKTGARWKDLPGEFPSPATCWRRMNEWAESGVLEAVWRALLDQLDDQQLLDWDEVFVDGTFSPAKKGGFAWETPSAGREPSGCFWLMRRVFLWHAGPRVLRLRRSRWSKTSRRK
;
A
#
# COMPACT_ATOMS: atom_id res chain seq x y z
N MET A 1 -20.21 -3.51 -21.52
CA MET A 1 -20.08 -3.98 -20.13
C MET A 1 -18.60 -4.11 -19.84
N ALA A 2 -18.05 -3.32 -18.91
CA ALA A 2 -16.66 -3.48 -18.51
C ALA A 2 -16.54 -4.82 -17.76
N ILE A 3 -15.59 -5.65 -18.18
CA ILE A 3 -15.28 -6.90 -17.49
C ILE A 3 -14.55 -6.51 -16.22
N ARG A 4 -15.15 -6.79 -15.07
CA ARG A 4 -14.52 -6.56 -13.77
C ARG A 4 -13.24 -7.37 -13.68
N GLU A 5 -12.12 -6.70 -13.47
CA GLU A 5 -10.87 -7.40 -13.21
C GLU A 5 -11.01 -8.12 -11.86
N VAL A 6 -11.19 -9.44 -11.90
CA VAL A 6 -11.28 -10.26 -10.69
C VAL A 6 -9.88 -10.40 -10.12
N LEU A 7 -9.59 -9.62 -9.08
CA LEU A 7 -8.29 -9.63 -8.40
C LEU A 7 -8.16 -10.73 -7.34
N LEU A 8 -9.29 -11.26 -6.85
CA LEU A 8 -9.34 -12.34 -5.88
C LEU A 8 -10.14 -13.50 -6.45
N THR A 9 -9.51 -14.67 -6.49
CA THR A 9 -10.22 -15.92 -6.77
C THR A 9 -11.20 -16.24 -5.64
N ASP A 10 -12.25 -17.00 -5.92
CA ASP A 10 -13.22 -17.42 -4.90
C ASP A 10 -12.55 -18.21 -3.76
N ALA A 11 -11.56 -19.04 -4.09
CA ALA A 11 -10.80 -19.81 -3.12
C ALA A 11 -9.97 -18.92 -2.18
N GLN A 12 -9.34 -17.87 -2.70
CA GLN A 12 -8.67 -16.86 -1.87
C GLN A 12 -9.68 -16.12 -1.00
N TRP A 13 -10.80 -15.71 -1.58
CA TRP A 13 -11.84 -15.01 -0.83
C TRP A 13 -12.40 -15.82 0.33
N GLU A 14 -12.67 -17.11 0.17
CA GLU A 14 -13.16 -17.96 1.26
C GLU A 14 -12.16 -18.09 2.42
N LYS A 15 -10.84 -18.00 2.14
CA LYS A 15 -9.82 -17.94 3.20
C LYS A 15 -9.75 -16.58 3.89
N LEU A 16 -9.99 -15.50 3.15
CA LEU A 16 -9.88 -14.13 3.67
C LEU A 16 -11.13 -13.66 4.41
N ARG A 17 -12.33 -14.07 3.96
CA ARG A 17 -13.62 -13.64 4.53
C ARG A 17 -13.69 -13.78 6.06
N PRO A 18 -13.22 -14.88 6.69
CA PRO A 18 -13.27 -15.04 8.14
C PRO A 18 -12.41 -14.03 8.91
N LEU A 19 -11.38 -13.47 8.29
CA LEU A 19 -10.50 -12.46 8.89
C LEU A 19 -11.15 -11.08 8.93
N ILE A 20 -12.18 -10.86 8.11
CA ILE A 20 -12.87 -9.59 7.98
C ILE A 20 -14.06 -9.57 8.95
N PRO A 21 -14.11 -8.61 9.90
CA PRO A 21 -15.20 -8.53 10.85
C PRO A 21 -16.51 -8.21 10.12
N GLN A 22 -17.53 -9.04 10.37
CA GLN A 22 -18.85 -8.80 9.81
C GLN A 22 -19.44 -7.51 10.37
N ARG A 23 -19.92 -6.64 9.48
CA ARG A 23 -20.61 -5.42 9.90
C ARG A 23 -22.09 -5.69 10.11
N PRO A 24 -22.61 -5.58 11.36
CA PRO A 24 -24.03 -5.67 11.58
C PRO A 24 -24.74 -4.51 10.87
N ARG A 25 -25.92 -4.79 10.32
CA ARG A 25 -26.80 -3.73 9.81
C ARG A 25 -27.19 -2.82 10.97
N SER A 26 -27.17 -1.52 10.74
CA SER A 26 -27.62 -0.55 11.73
C SER A 26 -29.08 -0.84 12.12
N PRO A 27 -29.41 -0.99 13.41
CA PRO A 27 -30.79 -1.18 13.86
C PRO A 27 -31.67 0.05 13.59
N ARG A 28 -31.05 1.21 13.36
CA ARG A 28 -31.72 2.46 12.97
C ARG A 28 -32.02 2.56 11.46
N GLY A 29 -31.73 1.50 10.69
CA GLY A 29 -31.86 1.51 9.24
C GLY A 29 -30.76 2.32 8.55
N GLY A 30 -30.93 2.55 7.24
CA GLY A 30 -30.01 3.29 6.38
C GLY A 30 -29.54 2.49 5.17
N ARG A 31 -28.63 3.10 4.38
CA ARG A 31 -28.02 2.42 3.23
C ARG A 31 -27.26 1.18 3.72
N PRO A 32 -27.50 -0.01 3.13
CA PRO A 32 -26.74 -1.21 3.47
C PRO A 32 -25.23 -0.98 3.33
N PRO A 33 -24.41 -1.60 4.21
CA PRO A 33 -22.96 -1.61 4.02
C PRO A 33 -22.60 -2.13 2.63
N ALA A 34 -21.54 -1.55 2.04
CA ALA A 34 -20.99 -2.08 0.80
C ALA A 34 -20.43 -3.49 1.03
N ASP A 35 -20.48 -4.32 -0.01
CA ASP A 35 -19.93 -5.67 0.01
C ASP A 35 -18.42 -5.66 0.32
N ASP A 36 -18.00 -6.56 1.20
CA ASP A 36 -16.65 -6.59 1.75
C ASP A 36 -15.64 -7.04 0.70
N ARG A 37 -16.02 -8.03 -0.12
CA ARG A 37 -15.19 -8.49 -1.23
C ARG A 37 -14.99 -7.39 -2.25
N ALA A 38 -16.08 -6.72 -2.66
CA ALA A 38 -16.00 -5.63 -3.63
C ALA A 38 -15.15 -4.46 -3.12
N CYS A 39 -15.22 -4.15 -1.82
CA CYS A 39 -14.33 -3.17 -1.19
C CYS A 39 -12.87 -3.62 -1.23
N LEU A 40 -12.59 -4.88 -0.87
CA LEU A 40 -11.22 -5.42 -0.88
C LEU A 40 -10.63 -5.47 -2.28
N GLU A 41 -11.39 -5.94 -3.28
CA GLU A 41 -10.98 -5.92 -4.70
C GLU A 41 -10.68 -4.49 -5.17
N GLY A 42 -11.51 -3.50 -4.81
CA GLY A 42 -11.24 -2.10 -5.14
C GLY A 42 -9.98 -1.53 -4.47
N ILE A 43 -9.70 -1.92 -3.23
CA ILE A 43 -8.46 -1.56 -2.53
C ILE A 43 -7.25 -2.20 -3.23
N LEU A 44 -7.31 -3.50 -3.53
CA LEU A 44 -6.26 -4.22 -4.23
C LEU A 44 -5.98 -3.64 -5.61
N TRP A 45 -7.01 -3.19 -6.32
CA TRP A 45 -6.85 -2.53 -7.62
C TRP A 45 -6.01 -1.25 -7.51
N VAL A 46 -6.30 -0.41 -6.50
CA VAL A 46 -5.53 0.81 -6.25
C VAL A 46 -4.10 0.50 -5.83
N LEU A 47 -3.90 -0.52 -4.99
CA LEU A 47 -2.56 -0.93 -4.55
C LEU A 47 -1.74 -1.49 -5.72
N LYS A 48 -2.32 -2.35 -6.57
CA LYS A 48 -1.69 -2.93 -7.75
C LYS A 48 -1.32 -1.88 -8.80
N THR A 49 -2.21 -0.92 -9.07
CA THR A 49 -2.03 0.06 -10.15
C THR A 49 -1.29 1.32 -9.69
N GLY A 50 -1.32 1.64 -8.40
CA GLY A 50 -0.85 2.92 -7.86
C GLY A 50 -1.70 4.13 -8.30
N ALA A 51 -2.86 3.90 -8.94
CA ALA A 51 -3.74 4.95 -9.43
C ALA A 51 -4.30 5.79 -8.27
N ARG A 52 -4.81 6.99 -8.59
CA ARG A 52 -5.47 7.81 -7.57
C ARG A 52 -6.84 7.20 -7.26
N TRP A 53 -7.29 7.30 -6.02
CA TRP A 53 -8.62 6.81 -5.60
C TRP A 53 -9.76 7.31 -6.51
N LYS A 54 -9.71 8.56 -6.97
CA LYS A 54 -10.72 9.12 -7.88
C LYS A 54 -10.79 8.44 -9.26
N ASP A 55 -9.74 7.73 -9.64
CA ASP A 55 -9.62 7.00 -10.90
C ASP A 55 -10.05 5.52 -10.74
N LEU A 56 -10.54 5.11 -9.55
CA LEU A 56 -11.09 3.77 -9.31
C LEU A 56 -12.27 3.51 -10.26
N PRO A 57 -12.27 2.37 -10.99
CA PRO A 57 -13.35 2.01 -11.90
C PRO A 57 -14.73 1.97 -11.21
N GLY A 58 -15.77 2.38 -11.93
CA GLY A 58 -17.15 2.48 -11.39
C GLY A 58 -17.83 1.14 -11.08
N GLU A 59 -17.17 0.01 -11.37
CA GLU A 59 -17.62 -1.34 -10.98
C GLU A 59 -17.36 -1.67 -9.51
N PHE A 60 -16.42 -0.95 -8.88
CA PHE A 60 -16.15 -1.06 -7.45
C PHE A 60 -17.06 -0.13 -6.64
N PRO A 61 -17.19 -0.35 -5.32
CA PRO A 61 -17.81 0.64 -4.45
C PRO A 61 -17.11 1.99 -4.58
N SER A 62 -17.83 3.07 -4.22
CA SER A 62 -17.29 4.43 -4.36
C SER A 62 -15.89 4.56 -3.74
N PRO A 63 -14.98 5.36 -4.34
CA PRO A 63 -13.62 5.55 -3.85
C PRO A 63 -13.53 5.88 -2.35
N ALA A 64 -14.42 6.76 -1.87
CA ALA A 64 -14.49 7.15 -0.47
C ALA A 64 -14.87 5.98 0.46
N THR A 65 -15.73 5.08 0.00
CA THR A 65 -16.10 3.88 0.76
C THR A 65 -14.95 2.90 0.85
N CYS A 66 -14.26 2.62 -0.26
CA CYS A 66 -13.07 1.76 -0.28
C CYS A 66 -11.95 2.33 0.60
N TRP A 67 -11.68 3.64 0.49
CA TRP A 67 -10.66 4.29 1.32
C TRP A 67 -10.98 4.22 2.81
N ARG A 68 -12.22 4.54 3.22
CA ARG A 68 -12.63 4.43 4.62
C ARG A 68 -12.51 2.99 5.14
N ARG A 69 -12.87 2.01 4.30
CA ARG A 69 -12.76 0.58 4.62
C ARG A 69 -11.31 0.17 4.82
N MET A 70 -10.42 0.59 3.92
CA MET A 70 -8.99 0.36 4.04
C MET A 70 -8.44 0.94 5.35
N ASN A 71 -8.81 2.17 5.70
CA ASN A 71 -8.34 2.82 6.92
C ASN A 71 -8.80 2.09 8.19
N GLU A 72 -10.08 1.68 8.24
CA GLU A 72 -10.61 0.90 9.36
C GLU A 72 -9.93 -0.47 9.49
N TRP A 73 -9.71 -1.17 8.37
CA TRP A 73 -9.04 -2.47 8.38
C TRP A 73 -7.56 -2.36 8.71
N ALA A 74 -6.93 -1.27 8.33
CA ALA A 74 -5.57 -0.94 8.74
C ALA A 74 -5.48 -0.70 10.25
N GLU A 75 -6.35 0.14 10.81
CA GLU A 75 -6.36 0.47 12.24
C GLU A 75 -6.70 -0.74 13.12
N SER A 76 -7.55 -1.65 12.62
CA SER A 76 -7.93 -2.88 13.32
C SER A 76 -7.00 -4.07 13.08
N GLY A 77 -5.97 -3.93 12.24
CA GLY A 77 -5.03 -5.01 11.89
C GLY A 77 -5.59 -6.05 10.89
N VAL A 78 -6.84 -5.92 10.46
CA VAL A 78 -7.47 -6.80 9.46
C VAL A 78 -6.71 -6.78 8.14
N LEU A 79 -6.25 -5.61 7.70
CA LEU A 79 -5.50 -5.49 6.44
C LEU A 79 -4.16 -6.24 6.52
N GLU A 80 -3.50 -6.19 7.67
CA GLU A 80 -2.26 -6.94 7.92
C GLU A 80 -2.52 -8.44 7.96
N ALA A 81 -3.59 -8.89 8.64
CA ALA A 81 -3.97 -10.29 8.68
C ALA A 81 -4.29 -10.85 7.28
N VAL A 82 -5.03 -10.09 6.47
CA VAL A 82 -5.32 -10.43 5.06
C VAL A 82 -4.04 -10.50 4.24
N TRP A 83 -3.12 -9.54 4.43
CA TRP A 83 -1.83 -9.54 3.73
C TRP A 83 -0.99 -10.76 4.07
N ARG A 84 -0.86 -11.10 5.35
CA ARG A 84 -0.13 -12.30 5.81
C ARG A 84 -0.75 -13.58 5.24
N ALA A 85 -2.07 -13.71 5.28
CA ALA A 85 -2.75 -14.88 4.71
C ALA A 85 -2.48 -15.05 3.20
N LEU A 86 -2.38 -13.95 2.45
CA LEU A 86 -2.01 -14.00 1.04
C LEU A 86 -0.52 -14.37 0.84
N LEU A 87 0.37 -13.86 1.69
CA LEU A 87 1.79 -14.25 1.66
C LEU A 87 1.98 -15.74 1.96
N ASP A 88 1.31 -16.27 2.97
CA ASP A 88 1.36 -17.69 3.32
C ASP A 88 0.94 -18.55 2.12
N GLN A 89 -0.08 -18.12 1.36
CA GLN A 89 -0.47 -18.83 0.13
C GLN A 89 0.56 -18.78 -0.98
N LEU A 90 1.35 -17.71 -1.08
CA LEU A 90 2.42 -17.60 -2.06
C LEU A 90 3.64 -18.42 -1.63
N ASP A 91 3.90 -18.48 -0.33
CA ASP A 91 4.94 -19.33 0.27
C ASP A 91 4.63 -20.82 0.06
N ASP A 92 3.39 -21.24 0.32
CA ASP A 92 2.92 -22.61 0.05
C ASP A 92 3.11 -23.02 -1.42
N GLN A 93 3.06 -22.05 -2.34
CA GLN A 93 3.27 -22.26 -3.77
C GLN A 93 4.74 -22.13 -4.20
N GLN A 94 5.65 -21.88 -3.26
CA GLN A 94 7.08 -21.63 -3.50
C GLN A 94 7.33 -20.49 -4.50
N LEU A 95 6.44 -19.49 -4.50
CA LEU A 95 6.55 -18.30 -5.34
C LEU A 95 7.30 -17.15 -4.65
N LEU A 96 7.58 -17.29 -3.35
CA LEU A 96 8.38 -16.33 -2.59
C LEU A 96 9.82 -16.84 -2.47
N ASP A 97 10.77 -16.00 -2.88
CA ASP A 97 12.18 -16.19 -2.57
C ASP A 97 12.50 -15.38 -1.30
N TRP A 98 12.81 -16.08 -0.21
CA TRP A 98 13.13 -15.45 1.08
C TRP A 98 14.59 -14.98 1.17
N ASP A 99 15.45 -15.41 0.24
CA ASP A 99 16.85 -14.97 0.18
C ASP A 99 16.97 -13.58 -0.49
N GLU A 100 15.95 -13.15 -1.24
CA GLU A 100 15.91 -11.86 -1.93
C GLU A 100 14.77 -10.95 -1.42
N VAL A 101 15.13 -9.89 -0.68
CA VAL A 101 14.17 -8.92 -0.14
C VAL A 101 14.38 -7.54 -0.75
N PHE A 102 13.34 -7.01 -1.39
CA PHE A 102 13.32 -5.63 -1.88
C PHE A 102 12.74 -4.69 -0.81
N VAL A 103 13.58 -3.78 -0.30
CA VAL A 103 13.15 -2.71 0.61
C VAL A 103 13.02 -1.42 -0.20
N ASP A 104 11.79 -0.99 -0.47
CA ASP A 104 11.54 0.36 -0.99
C ASP A 104 11.30 1.34 0.16
N GLY A 105 11.92 2.53 0.06
CA GLY A 105 11.85 3.58 1.06
C GLY A 105 11.38 4.90 0.46
N THR A 106 10.55 5.65 1.20
CA THR A 106 10.23 7.04 0.84
C THR A 106 10.94 8.01 1.74
N PHE A 107 11.88 8.76 1.17
CA PHE A 107 12.41 9.95 1.81
C PHE A 107 11.38 11.06 1.69
N SER A 108 10.76 11.45 2.82
CA SER A 108 9.96 12.67 2.88
C SER A 108 10.81 13.78 3.52
N PRO A 109 10.96 14.95 2.87
CA PRO A 109 11.61 16.10 3.48
C PRO A 109 10.90 16.49 4.79
N ALA A 110 11.66 16.85 5.82
CA ALA A 110 11.11 17.43 7.02
C ALA A 110 10.45 18.78 6.69
N LYS A 111 9.17 18.96 7.04
CA LYS A 111 8.38 20.17 6.71
C LYS A 111 8.89 21.47 7.34
N LYS A 112 9.87 21.39 8.26
CA LYS A 112 10.51 22.53 8.93
C LYS A 112 12.03 22.28 8.99
N GLY A 113 12.69 22.31 7.83
CA GLY A 113 14.13 22.11 7.74
C GLY A 113 14.89 23.03 8.70
N GLY A 114 15.60 22.43 9.66
CA GLY A 114 16.66 23.13 10.38
C GLY A 114 17.88 23.27 9.46
N PHE A 115 18.65 24.34 9.63
CA PHE A 115 19.89 24.59 8.87
C PHE A 115 21.00 23.56 9.14
N ALA A 116 20.79 22.63 10.08
CA ALA A 116 21.75 21.63 10.48
C ALA A 116 21.10 20.25 10.60
N TRP A 117 21.86 19.23 10.20
CA TRP A 117 21.52 17.83 10.31
C TRP A 117 21.74 17.38 11.75
N GLU A 118 20.68 16.99 12.45
CA GLU A 118 20.78 16.37 13.78
C GLU A 118 20.12 14.97 13.76
N THR A 119 20.72 14.03 14.49
CA THR A 119 20.24 12.65 14.61
C THR A 119 18.90 12.58 15.36
N PRO A 120 17.91 11.83 14.83
CA PRO A 120 16.54 11.89 15.34
C PRO A 120 16.40 11.05 16.61
N SER A 121 16.10 11.70 17.74
CA SER A 121 15.56 10.99 18.91
C SER A 121 14.33 11.70 19.46
N ALA A 122 13.33 10.88 19.78
CA ALA A 122 12.13 11.16 20.57
C ALA A 122 11.03 12.07 19.97
N GLY A 123 10.07 11.40 19.30
CA GLY A 123 8.72 11.31 19.88
C GLY A 123 7.64 12.29 19.41
N ARG A 124 7.01 12.01 18.26
CA ARG A 124 5.54 11.94 18.13
C ARG A 124 5.12 11.38 16.76
N GLU A 125 4.35 10.30 16.80
CA GLU A 125 3.77 9.58 15.66
C GLU A 125 2.63 10.35 14.96
N PRO A 126 2.63 10.37 13.63
CA PRO A 126 1.41 10.38 12.84
C PRO A 126 1.05 8.94 12.42
N SER A 127 -0.23 8.60 12.52
CA SER A 127 -0.84 7.27 12.31
C SER A 127 -0.44 6.56 11.01
N GLY A 128 0.67 5.83 11.07
CA GLY A 128 0.71 4.37 10.90
C GLY A 128 0.64 3.81 9.48
N CYS A 129 -0.54 3.60 8.92
CA CYS A 129 -0.68 2.57 7.87
C CYS A 129 -0.59 3.11 6.43
N PHE A 130 -1.02 4.35 6.20
CA PHE A 130 -1.21 4.91 4.85
C PHE A 130 0.10 5.13 4.07
N TRP A 131 1.23 5.36 4.74
CA TRP A 131 2.51 5.66 4.08
C TRP A 131 3.45 4.47 3.93
N LEU A 132 3.21 3.37 4.65
CA LEU A 132 4.05 2.17 4.59
C LEU A 132 3.69 1.26 3.39
N MET A 133 2.42 1.20 2.98
CA MET A 133 1.99 0.25 1.94
C MET A 133 1.97 0.82 0.50
N ARG A 134 2.09 2.13 0.31
CA ARG A 134 1.82 2.77 -1.01
C ARG A 134 2.88 2.52 -2.08
N ARG A 135 4.09 2.08 -1.74
CA ARG A 135 5.18 1.96 -2.74
C ARG A 135 5.74 0.56 -2.97
N VAL A 136 5.37 -0.41 -2.14
CA VAL A 136 5.80 -1.81 -2.31
C VAL A 136 5.30 -2.41 -3.64
N PHE A 137 4.22 -1.89 -4.23
CA PHE A 137 3.58 -2.47 -5.43
C PHE A 137 3.99 -1.89 -6.81
N LEU A 138 4.96 -0.96 -6.90
CA LEU A 138 5.37 -0.34 -8.18
C LEU A 138 6.61 -1.01 -8.85
N TRP A 139 6.62 -2.33 -9.02
CA TRP A 139 7.79 -3.05 -9.59
C TRP A 139 7.86 -3.11 -11.14
N HIS A 140 6.84 -2.68 -11.90
CA HIS A 140 6.83 -2.94 -13.36
C HIS A 140 7.22 -1.79 -14.32
N ALA A 141 7.93 -0.74 -13.89
CA ALA A 141 8.38 0.29 -14.83
C ALA A 141 9.81 0.80 -14.55
N GLY A 142 10.81 0.07 -15.02
CA GLY A 142 12.16 0.63 -15.18
C GLY A 142 12.23 1.62 -16.36
N PRO A 143 13.20 2.55 -16.32
CA PRO A 143 13.87 2.96 -17.55
C PRO A 143 15.36 2.65 -17.49
N ARG A 144 15.82 2.05 -18.60
CA ARG A 144 17.20 1.87 -19.06
C ARG A 144 18.27 2.64 -18.28
N VAL A 145 19.23 1.87 -17.76
CA VAL A 145 20.53 2.33 -17.25
C VAL A 145 21.23 3.20 -18.30
N LEU A 146 21.13 4.52 -18.17
CA LEU A 146 22.10 5.42 -18.78
C LEU A 146 23.30 5.50 -17.85
N ARG A 147 24.34 4.74 -18.20
CA ARG A 147 25.64 4.72 -17.55
C ARG A 147 26.32 6.09 -17.79
N LEU A 148 26.05 7.08 -16.93
CA LEU A 148 26.76 8.36 -16.95
C LEU A 148 28.13 8.20 -16.26
N ARG A 149 29.16 8.10 -17.09
CA ARG A 149 30.56 7.98 -16.71
C ARG A 149 31.18 9.36 -16.44
N ARG A 150 31.75 9.51 -15.23
CA ARG A 150 32.74 10.52 -14.77
C ARG A 150 32.23 11.98 -14.68
N SER A 151 32.68 12.80 -13.72
CA SER A 151 34.08 13.04 -13.34
C SER A 151 34.29 13.44 -11.87
N ARG A 152 35.47 13.08 -11.37
CA ARG A 152 36.03 13.40 -10.05
C ARG A 152 36.43 14.89 -10.04
N TRP A 153 35.74 15.71 -9.25
CA TRP A 153 36.15 17.08 -8.96
C TRP A 153 36.88 17.12 -7.61
N SER A 154 38.19 17.39 -7.64
CA SER A 154 39.02 17.72 -6.48
C SER A 154 38.95 19.22 -6.22
N LYS A 155 38.50 19.63 -5.03
CA LYS A 155 38.60 21.03 -4.56
C LYS A 155 39.96 21.23 -3.88
N THR A 156 40.86 21.96 -4.53
CA THR A 156 42.08 22.52 -3.92
C THR A 156 41.69 23.72 -3.07
N SER A 157 42.06 23.72 -1.79
CA SER A 157 41.95 24.87 -0.90
C SER A 157 43.12 25.83 -1.11
N ARG A 158 42.84 27.13 -1.20
CA ARG A 158 43.79 28.19 -0.87
C ARG A 158 43.05 29.33 -0.17
N ARG A 159 43.35 29.50 1.11
CA ARG A 159 43.07 30.70 1.91
C ARG A 159 44.09 31.79 1.56
N LYS A 160 43.65 33.04 1.56
CA LYS A 160 44.40 34.18 2.09
C LYS A 160 43.45 34.99 2.96
#